data_AF-A0A7X6DR19-F1
#
_entry.id   AF-A0A7X6DR19-F1
#
_cell.length_a   1.000
_cell.length_b   1.000
_cell.length_c   1.000
_cell.angle_alpha   90.00
_cell.angle_beta   90.00
_cell.angle_gamma   90.00
#
_symmetry.space_group_name_H-M   'P 1'
#
loop_
_entity.id
_entity.type
_entity.pdbx_description
1 polymer ?
#
loop_
_entity_poly.entity_id
_entity_poly.type
_entity_poly.pdbx_seq_one_letter_code
_entity_poly.pdbx_strand_id
1 'polypeptide(L)'
;MPYIAPKARIQFDPLIDALAERIVAEAKAEGNDAAFAGLLNYTCTRLALQVVHLQFGKMRYWLIALVTGTFQNIAQEFYRRVGVPYEEKQIGKSGDVDLYKRFEEEIQKGEKGWP
;
A
#
# COMPACT_ATOMS: atom_id res chain seq x y z
N MET A 1 -4.91 -2.04 -8.78
CA MET A 1 -4.48 -3.13 -9.69
C MET A 1 -4.86 -2.93 -11.16
N PRO A 2 -4.69 -1.78 -11.85
CA PRO A 2 -5.24 -1.61 -13.21
C PRO A 2 -4.64 -2.58 -14.25
N TYR A 3 -3.43 -3.07 -14.02
CA TYR A 3 -2.70 -3.94 -14.95
C TYR A 3 -2.90 -5.46 -14.72
N ILE A 4 -3.61 -5.87 -13.67
CA ILE A 4 -3.97 -7.28 -13.47
C ILE A 4 -5.36 -7.49 -14.07
N ALA A 5 -5.47 -8.39 -15.06
CA ALA A 5 -6.75 -8.71 -15.70
C ALA A 5 -7.78 -9.20 -14.65
N PRO A 6 -9.05 -8.75 -14.71
CA PRO A 6 -10.08 -9.17 -13.75
C PRO A 6 -10.22 -10.69 -13.63
N LYS A 7 -10.10 -11.42 -14.74
CA LYS A 7 -10.15 -12.89 -14.77
C LYS A 7 -9.07 -13.56 -13.92
N ALA A 8 -7.87 -12.96 -13.83
CA ALA A 8 -6.81 -13.48 -12.99
C ALA A 8 -7.15 -13.30 -11.49
N ARG A 9 -7.84 -12.23 -11.12
CA ARG A 9 -8.21 -11.92 -9.73
C ARG A 9 -9.20 -12.94 -9.15
N ILE A 10 -10.17 -13.38 -9.96
CA ILE A 10 -11.21 -14.36 -9.58
C ILE A 10 -10.61 -15.63 -8.96
N GLN A 11 -9.44 -16.08 -9.43
CA GLN A 11 -8.80 -17.28 -8.90
C GLN A 11 -8.12 -17.06 -7.54
N PHE A 12 -7.74 -15.82 -7.23
CA PHE A 12 -7.04 -15.46 -6.00
C PHE A 12 -7.98 -14.90 -4.93
N ASP A 13 -9.04 -14.19 -5.31
CA ASP A 13 -9.91 -13.46 -4.38
C ASP A 13 -10.43 -14.37 -3.24
N PRO A 14 -10.96 -15.59 -3.46
CA PRO A 14 -11.41 -16.45 -2.36
C PRO A 14 -10.29 -16.89 -1.40
N LEU A 15 -9.07 -17.06 -1.91
CA LEU A 15 -7.90 -17.44 -1.10
C LEU A 15 -7.41 -16.25 -0.26
N ILE A 16 -7.47 -15.06 -0.84
CA ILE A 16 -7.12 -13.79 -0.17
C ILE A 16 -8.13 -13.51 0.94
N ASP A 17 -9.43 -13.67 0.66
CA ASP A 17 -10.51 -13.46 1.63
C ASP A 17 -10.37 -14.42 2.82
N ALA A 18 -10.17 -15.71 2.57
CA ALA A 18 -9.97 -16.71 3.62
C ALA A 18 -8.72 -16.43 4.48
N LEU A 19 -7.62 -15.96 3.85
CA LEU A 19 -6.40 -15.61 4.56
C LEU A 19 -6.58 -14.35 5.42
N ALA A 20 -7.32 -13.36 4.91
CA ALA A 20 -7.67 -12.15 5.65
C ALA A 20 -8.52 -12.47 6.88
N GLU A 21 -9.55 -13.31 6.73
CA GLU A 21 -10.37 -13.79 7.85
C GLU A 21 -9.53 -14.47 8.93
N ARG A 22 -8.57 -15.32 8.53
CA ARG A 22 -7.64 -15.96 9.47
C ARG A 22 -6.77 -14.92 10.19
N ILE A 23 -6.16 -13.96 9.48
CA ILE A 23 -5.34 -12.91 10.11
C ILE A 23 -6.16 -12.14 11.15
N VAL A 24 -7.39 -11.76 10.83
CA VAL A 24 -8.27 -11.03 11.75
C VAL A 24 -8.64 -11.86 12.97
N ALA A 25 -8.94 -13.16 12.79
CA ALA A 25 -9.28 -14.04 13.89
C ALA A 25 -8.11 -14.18 14.89
N GLU A 26 -6.89 -14.41 14.39
CA GLU A 26 -5.69 -14.51 15.22
C GLU A 26 -5.35 -13.17 15.90
N ALA A 27 -5.42 -12.05 15.17
CA ALA A 27 -5.17 -10.72 15.73
C ALA A 27 -6.12 -10.39 16.88
N LYS A 28 -7.40 -10.74 16.77
CA LYS A 28 -8.40 -10.54 17.84
C LYS A 28 -8.11 -11.39 19.06
N ALA A 29 -7.56 -12.59 18.89
CA ALA A 29 -7.19 -13.45 20.02
C ALA A 29 -6.03 -12.89 20.84
N GLU A 30 -5.14 -12.08 20.24
CA GLU A 30 -4.02 -11.43 20.93
C GLU A 30 -4.43 -10.21 21.78
N GLY A 31 -5.64 -9.67 21.60
CA GLY A 31 -6.17 -8.58 22.43
C GLY A 31 -5.50 -7.21 22.24
N ASN A 32 -4.73 -7.02 21.16
CA ASN A 32 -4.07 -5.77 20.80
C ASN A 32 -4.53 -5.31 19.41
N ASP A 33 -5.04 -4.08 19.30
CA ASP A 33 -5.53 -3.50 18.03
C ASP A 33 -4.44 -3.42 16.94
N ALA A 34 -3.16 -3.46 17.30
CA ALA A 34 -2.05 -3.46 16.34
C ALA A 34 -1.56 -4.87 15.95
N ALA A 35 -2.07 -5.95 16.56
CA ALA A 35 -1.60 -7.32 16.33
C ALA A 35 -1.70 -7.75 14.85
N PHE A 36 -2.75 -7.29 14.16
CA PHE A 36 -2.95 -7.58 12.74
C PHE A 36 -1.78 -7.11 11.87
N ALA A 37 -1.07 -6.04 12.26
CA ALA A 37 0.03 -5.48 11.48
C ALA A 37 1.22 -6.45 11.43
N GLY A 38 1.53 -7.10 12.56
CA GLY A 38 2.58 -8.12 12.63
C GLY A 38 2.23 -9.36 11.79
N LEU A 39 1.00 -9.86 11.94
CA LEU A 39 0.51 -11.02 11.19
C LEU A 39 0.43 -10.75 9.68
N LEU A 40 -0.02 -9.57 9.27
CA LEU A 40 -0.05 -9.15 7.88
C LEU A 40 1.36 -9.05 7.29
N ASN A 41 2.30 -8.45 8.04
CA ASN A 41 3.70 -8.36 7.62
C ASN A 41 4.32 -9.75 7.44
N TYR A 42 4.17 -10.64 8.43
CA TYR A 42 4.61 -12.03 8.33
C TYR A 42 4.03 -12.73 7.10
N THR A 43 2.71 -12.58 6.90
CA THR A 43 1.99 -13.25 5.80
C THR A 43 2.47 -12.78 4.44
N CYS A 44 2.58 -11.46 4.22
CA CYS A 44 3.10 -10.88 2.99
C CYS A 44 4.55 -11.31 2.72
N THR A 45 5.40 -11.28 3.74
CA THR A 45 6.82 -11.69 3.64
C THR A 45 6.93 -13.17 3.28
N ARG A 46 6.24 -14.04 4.01
CA ARG A 46 6.25 -15.49 3.76
C ARG A 46 5.70 -15.82 2.37
N LEU A 47 4.60 -15.18 1.96
CA LEU A 47 4.02 -15.38 0.64
C LEU A 47 5.00 -15.01 -0.47
N ALA A 48 5.64 -13.83 -0.38
CA ALA A 48 6.62 -13.41 -1.38
C ALA A 48 7.83 -14.35 -1.46
N LEU A 49 8.36 -14.79 -0.31
CA LEU A 49 9.45 -15.76 -0.27
C LEU A 49 9.05 -17.11 -0.88
N GLN A 50 7.83 -17.59 -0.59
CA GLN A 50 7.31 -18.83 -1.16
C GLN A 50 7.13 -18.72 -2.67
N VAL A 51 6.61 -17.61 -3.18
CA VAL A 51 6.47 -17.35 -4.62
C VAL A 51 7.85 -17.36 -5.29
N VAL A 52 8.84 -16.67 -4.71
CA VAL A 52 10.21 -16.68 -5.23
C VAL A 52 10.80 -18.09 -5.25
N HIS A 53 10.61 -18.86 -4.18
CA HIS A 53 11.12 -20.22 -4.10
C HIS A 53 10.45 -21.13 -5.15
N LEU A 54 9.13 -21.11 -5.26
CA LEU A 54 8.38 -21.94 -6.22
C LEU A 54 8.71 -21.57 -7.68
N GLN A 55 8.91 -20.29 -7.97
CA GLN A 55 9.16 -19.81 -9.34
C GLN A 55 10.62 -19.98 -9.78
N PHE A 56 11.58 -19.78 -8.88
CA PHE A 56 13.01 -19.66 -9.23
C PHE A 56 13.93 -20.67 -8.53
N GLY A 57 13.43 -21.42 -7.53
CA GLY A 57 14.17 -22.42 -6.76
C GLY A 57 15.22 -21.86 -5.79
N LYS A 58 15.75 -20.66 -6.04
CA LYS A 58 16.78 -20.02 -5.22
C LYS A 58 16.68 -18.50 -5.23
N MET A 59 17.07 -17.88 -4.10
CA MET A 59 17.15 -16.43 -3.98
C MET A 59 18.34 -15.86 -4.76
N ARG A 60 18.15 -14.72 -5.41
CA ARG A 60 19.19 -13.95 -6.11
C ARG A 60 19.02 -12.47 -5.78
N TYR A 61 20.10 -11.70 -5.82
CA TYR A 61 20.05 -10.28 -5.42
C TYR A 61 19.02 -9.45 -6.20
N TRP A 62 18.91 -9.66 -7.51
CA TRP A 62 17.91 -8.94 -8.32
C TRP A 62 16.46 -9.27 -7.94
N LEU A 63 16.19 -10.47 -7.38
CA LEU A 63 14.88 -10.84 -6.85
C LEU A 63 14.58 -10.09 -5.56
N ILE A 64 15.59 -9.84 -4.72
CA ILE A 64 15.45 -9.01 -3.52
C ILE A 64 15.05 -7.59 -3.92
N ALA A 65 15.78 -6.99 -4.86
CA ALA A 65 15.46 -5.65 -5.36
C ALA A 65 14.05 -5.58 -5.97
N LEU A 66 13.65 -6.58 -6.76
CA LEU A 66 12.33 -6.66 -7.38
C LEU A 66 11.19 -6.78 -6.34
N VAL A 67 11.34 -7.67 -5.37
CA VAL A 67 10.33 -7.88 -4.31
C VAL A 67 10.23 -6.64 -3.41
N THR A 68 11.36 -6.06 -3.02
CA THR A 68 11.37 -4.81 -2.23
C THR A 68 10.69 -3.67 -2.99
N GLY A 69 10.99 -3.49 -4.27
CA GLY A 69 10.30 -2.49 -5.11
C GLY A 69 8.80 -2.76 -5.24
N THR A 70 8.40 -4.04 -5.29
CA THR A 70 6.99 -4.43 -5.31
C THR A 70 6.28 -4.04 -4.02
N PHE A 71 6.87 -4.29 -2.85
CA PHE A 71 6.30 -3.86 -1.57
C PHE A 71 6.24 -2.34 -1.43
N GLN A 72 7.27 -1.61 -1.89
CA GLN A 72 7.25 -0.15 -1.91
C GLN A 72 6.08 0.38 -2.75
N ASN A 73 5.86 -0.19 -3.93
CA ASN A 73 4.73 0.17 -4.80
C ASN A 73 3.39 -0.13 -4.13
N ILE A 74 3.26 -1.26 -3.41
CA ILE A 74 2.05 -1.61 -2.66
C ILE A 74 1.77 -0.56 -1.58
N ALA A 75 2.78 -0.19 -0.78
CA ALA A 75 2.64 0.82 0.27
C ALA A 75 2.24 2.20 -0.30
N GLN A 76 2.89 2.62 -1.39
CA GLN A 76 2.58 3.88 -2.07
C GLN A 76 1.16 3.89 -2.66
N GLU A 77 0.72 2.81 -3.31
CA GLU A 77 -0.65 2.72 -3.82
C GLU A 77 -1.68 2.70 -2.70
N PHE A 78 -1.38 2.07 -1.56
CA PHE A 78 -2.25 2.11 -0.38
C PHE A 78 -2.43 3.54 0.11
N TYR A 79 -1.33 4.27 0.33
CA TYR A 79 -1.39 5.66 0.77
C TYR A 79 -2.10 6.55 -0.26
N ARG A 80 -1.76 6.44 -1.54
CA ARG A 80 -2.35 7.24 -2.62
C ARG A 80 -3.85 6.99 -2.81
N ARG A 81 -4.33 5.76 -2.69
CA ARG A 81 -5.74 5.41 -2.96
C ARG A 81 -6.63 5.37 -1.73
N VAL A 82 -6.05 5.24 -0.54
CA VAL A 82 -6.80 5.13 0.73
C VAL A 82 -6.48 6.28 1.67
N GLY A 83 -5.19 6.59 1.86
CA GLY A 83 -4.72 7.68 2.72
C GLY A 83 -5.15 9.05 2.21
N VAL A 84 -4.81 9.38 0.96
CA VAL A 84 -5.11 10.71 0.37
C VAL A 84 -6.60 11.04 0.43
N PRO A 85 -7.55 10.18 0.00
CA PRO A 85 -8.98 10.50 0.14
C PRO A 85 -9.46 10.70 1.59
N TYR A 86 -8.83 10.00 2.54
CA TYR A 86 -9.12 10.21 3.96
C TYR A 86 -8.61 11.58 4.42
N GLU A 87 -7.38 11.96 4.03
CA GLU A 87 -6.75 13.24 4.36
C GLU A 87 -7.50 14.42 3.73
N GLU A 88 -7.88 14.34 2.46
CA GLU A 88 -8.73 15.35 1.78
C GLU A 88 -10.02 15.61 2.56
N LYS A 89 -10.64 14.54 3.08
CA LYS A 89 -11.83 14.66 3.93
C LYS A 89 -11.53 15.33 5.28
N GLN A 90 -10.34 15.14 5.86
CA GLN A 90 -9.95 15.83 7.09
C GLN A 90 -9.58 17.30 6.85
N ILE A 91 -8.89 17.59 5.73
CA ILE A 91 -8.58 18.96 5.29
C ILE A 91 -9.87 19.76 5.10
N GLY A 92 -10.89 19.18 4.46
CA GLY A 92 -12.19 19.84 4.32
C GLY A 92 -12.92 20.15 5.64
N LYS A 93 -12.53 19.49 6.75
CA LYS A 93 -13.11 19.71 8.08
C LYS A 93 -12.30 20.66 8.96
N SER A 94 -10.98 20.50 8.94
CA SER A 94 -10.06 21.14 9.90
C SER A 94 -9.19 22.23 9.26
N GLY A 95 -9.26 22.39 7.94
CA GLY A 95 -8.25 23.11 7.18
C GLY A 95 -7.00 22.27 6.95
N ASP A 96 -6.10 22.78 6.11
CA ASP A 96 -4.76 22.22 5.89
C ASP A 96 -3.70 23.15 6.50
N VAL A 97 -2.43 22.76 6.42
CA VAL A 97 -1.30 23.64 6.73
C VAL A 97 -1.35 24.87 5.83
N ASP A 98 -1.44 26.05 6.44
CA ASP A 98 -1.60 27.35 5.79
C ASP A 98 -0.52 27.66 4.74
N LEU A 99 0.72 27.20 4.97
CA LEU A 99 1.83 27.36 4.04
C LEU A 99 1.61 26.67 2.68
N TYR A 100 0.84 25.57 2.62
CA TYR A 100 0.56 24.93 1.33
C TYR A 100 -0.21 25.86 0.39
N LYS A 101 -1.22 26.55 0.92
CA LYS A 101 -1.97 27.56 0.17
C LYS A 101 -1.07 28.72 -0.27
N ARG A 102 -0.19 29.19 0.61
CA ARG A 102 0.77 30.25 0.26
C ARG A 102 1.66 29.85 -0.91
N PHE A 103 2.23 28.65 -0.88
CA PHE A 103 3.11 28.18 -1.96
C PHE A 103 2.34 27.91 -3.26
N GLU A 104 1.12 27.40 -3.18
CA GLU A 104 0.25 27.28 -4.36
C GLU A 104 0.01 28.63 -5.03
N GLU A 105 -0.29 29.68 -4.25
CA GLU A 105 -0.44 31.05 -4.78
C GLU A 105 0.87 31.61 -5.37
N GLU A 106 2.03 31.35 -4.75
CA GLU A 106 3.34 31.78 -5.27
C GLU A 106 3.67 31.11 -6.61
N ILE A 107 3.40 29.81 -6.75
CA ILE A 107 3.58 29.06 -8.00
C ILE A 107 2.68 29.64 -9.11
N GLN A 108 1.38 29.84 -8.82
CA GLN A 108 0.43 30.40 -9.79
C GLN A 108 0.77 31.84 -10.20
N LYS A 109 1.36 32.64 -9.28
CA LYS A 109 1.85 34.00 -9.60
C LYS A 109 3.15 33.97 -10.41
N GLY A 110 4.03 33.01 -10.15
CA GLY A 110 5.29 32.79 -10.87
C GLY A 110 5.10 32.44 -12.35
N GLU A 111 3.98 31.82 -12.74
CA GLU A 111 3.64 31.57 -14.15
C GLU A 111 3.29 32.84 -14.96
N LYS A 112 3.03 33.99 -14.31
CA LYS A 112 2.79 35.28 -14.99
C LYS A 112 4.04 36.16 -15.15
N GLY A 113 5.22 35.65 -14.81
CA GLY A 113 6.43 36.46 -14.76
C GLY A 113 7.69 35.64 -14.98
N TRP A 114 7.85 35.10 -16.19
CA TRP A 114 9.18 34.83 -16.72
C TRP A 114 9.26 35.43 -18.14
N PRO A 115 10.26 36.28 -18.46
CA PRO A 115 10.48 36.79 -19.81
C PRO A 115 10.81 35.68 -20.81
#